data_AF-A0A101A4X1-F1
#
_entry.id   AF-A0A101A4X1-F1
#
_cell.length_a   1.000
_cell.length_b   1.000
_cell.length_c   1.000
_cell.angle_alpha   90.00
_cell.angle_beta   90.00
_cell.angle_gamma   90.00
#
_symmetry.space_group_name_H-M   'P 1'
#
loop_
_entity.id
_entity.type
_entity.pdbx_description
1 polymer ?
#
loop_
_entity_poly.entity_id
_entity_poly.type
_entity_poly.pdbx_seq_one_letter_code
_entity_poly.pdbx_strand_id
1 'polypeptide(L)'
;MPDWDTMRALLEGIPALSGARCKGRCELFERTTGECRAAGRMTWKDLDDARREALRLCNDGCPALEPCRAWLGALPAAQRPRGVVAGLVITAGGVPSRTGTPATLVASEADS
;
A
#
# COMPACT_ATOMS: atom_id res chain seq x y z
N MET A 1 9.16 -8.13 28.20
CA MET A 1 8.69 -6.78 27.82
C MET A 1 9.75 -6.19 26.94
N PRO A 2 9.43 -5.62 25.76
CA PRO A 2 10.43 -4.88 25.01
C PRO A 2 10.96 -3.75 25.90
N ASP A 3 12.28 -3.65 26.00
CA ASP A 3 12.92 -2.53 26.69
C ASP A 3 12.78 -1.26 25.85
N TRP A 4 13.15 -0.13 26.46
CA TRP A 4 13.02 1.17 25.83
C TRP A 4 13.89 1.32 24.57
N ASP A 5 15.03 0.64 24.53
CA ASP A 5 15.96 0.68 23.40
C ASP A 5 15.39 -0.05 22.18
N THR A 6 14.72 -1.19 22.40
CA THR A 6 13.98 -1.92 21.37
C THR A 6 12.86 -1.06 20.79
N MET A 7 12.12 -0.33 21.63
CA MET A 7 11.05 0.55 21.17
C MET A 7 11.59 1.73 20.36
N ARG A 8 12.71 2.33 20.77
CA ARG A 8 13.38 3.41 20.05
C ARG A 8 13.83 2.97 18.67
N ALA A 9 14.52 1.83 18.57
CA ALA A 9 15.00 1.29 17.30
C ALA A 9 13.84 1.02 16.31
N LEU A 10 12.69 0.57 16.81
CA LEU A 10 11.50 0.38 15.99
C LEU A 10 10.98 1.71 15.43
N LEU A 11 10.93 2.76 16.26
CA LEU A 11 10.46 4.09 15.84
C LEU A 11 11.39 4.74 14.83
N GLU A 12 12.71 4.54 14.95
CA GLU A 12 13.71 5.04 14.00
C GLU A 12 13.56 4.44 12.59
N GLY A 13 12.99 3.23 12.47
CA GLY A 13 12.69 2.59 11.19
C GLY A 13 11.45 3.14 10.47
N ILE A 14 10.67 4.03 11.11
CA ILE A 14 9.43 4.58 10.54
C ILE A 14 9.76 5.90 9.83
N PRO A 15 9.52 6.01 8.52
CA PRO A 15 9.82 7.22 7.77
C PRO A 15 8.93 8.38 8.23
N ALA A 16 9.54 9.57 8.33
CA ALA A 16 8.79 10.81 8.55
C ALA A 16 8.00 11.19 7.28
N LEU A 17 6.77 10.68 7.15
CA LEU A 17 5.87 10.97 6.03
C LEU A 17 5.01 12.22 6.32
N SER A 18 5.63 13.40 6.33
CA SER A 18 4.92 14.67 6.51
C SER A 18 3.95 14.92 5.35
N GLY A 19 2.72 15.35 5.67
CA GLY A 19 1.69 15.61 4.65
C GLY A 19 1.11 14.38 3.95
N ALA A 20 1.39 13.16 4.42
CA ALA A 20 0.85 11.95 3.80
C ALA A 20 -0.69 11.94 3.84
N ARG A 21 -1.32 11.86 2.65
CA ARG A 21 -2.79 11.89 2.50
C ARG A 21 -3.50 10.67 3.09
N CYS A 22 -2.76 9.60 3.38
CA CYS A 22 -3.27 8.40 4.06
C CYS A 22 -3.47 8.60 5.57
N LYS A 23 -2.86 9.61 6.20
CA LYS A 23 -3.01 9.87 7.63
C LYS A 23 -4.48 10.18 7.97
N GLY A 24 -5.00 9.52 9.01
CA GLY A 24 -6.40 9.63 9.43
C GLY A 24 -7.39 8.79 8.62
N ARG A 25 -6.93 7.94 7.70
CA ARG A 25 -7.78 7.08 6.85
C ARG A 25 -7.45 5.59 6.98
N CYS A 26 -7.00 5.14 8.16
CA CYS A 26 -6.54 3.76 8.37
C CYS A 26 -7.56 2.71 7.90
N GLU A 27 -8.85 2.90 8.20
CA GLU A 27 -9.90 1.96 7.80
C GLU A 27 -9.97 1.73 6.28
N LEU A 28 -9.73 2.77 5.48
CA LEU A 28 -9.70 2.63 4.02
C LEU A 28 -8.53 1.74 3.59
N PHE A 29 -7.35 1.97 4.17
CA PHE A 29 -6.14 1.23 3.82
C PHE A 29 -6.17 -0.22 4.34
N GLU A 30 -6.73 -0.47 5.53
CA GLU A 30 -6.94 -1.82 6.06
C GLU A 30 -7.85 -2.66 5.16
N ARG A 31 -8.90 -2.05 4.58
CA ARG A 31 -9.81 -2.69 3.62
C ARG A 31 -9.11 -3.16 2.34
N THR A 32 -7.93 -2.61 1.99
CA THR A 32 -7.21 -2.98 0.76
C THR A 32 -6.40 -4.26 0.85
N THR A 33 -6.16 -4.78 2.07
CA THR A 33 -5.33 -5.97 2.34
C THR A 33 -5.95 -7.27 1.81
N GLY A 34 -7.28 -7.31 1.69
CA GLY A 34 -8.04 -8.50 1.33
C GLY A 34 -8.38 -9.42 2.51
N GLU A 35 -7.94 -9.10 3.73
CA GLU A 35 -8.21 -9.90 4.93
C GLU A 35 -9.69 -9.87 5.31
N CYS A 36 -10.32 -8.70 5.26
CA CYS A 36 -11.76 -8.56 5.46
C CYS A 36 -12.56 -9.40 4.47
N ARG A 37 -12.08 -9.51 3.22
CA ARG A 37 -12.71 -10.33 2.19
C ARG A 37 -12.53 -11.82 2.49
N ALA A 38 -11.32 -12.25 2.87
CA ALA A 38 -11.05 -13.64 3.21
C ALA A 38 -11.90 -14.12 4.41
N ALA A 39 -12.21 -13.21 5.33
CA ALA A 39 -13.11 -13.44 6.46
C ALA A 39 -14.62 -13.36 6.09
N GLY A 40 -14.99 -13.17 4.82
CA GLY A 40 -16.38 -13.05 4.39
C GLY A 40 -17.07 -11.73 4.81
N ARG A 41 -16.31 -10.74 5.31
CA ARG A 41 -16.83 -9.46 5.81
C ARG A 41 -16.97 -8.39 4.72
N MET A 42 -16.54 -8.69 3.49
CA MET A 42 -16.69 -7.79 2.34
C MET A 42 -16.66 -8.57 1.02
N THR A 43 -17.22 -7.96 -0.02
CA THR A 43 -17.20 -8.51 -1.38
C THR A 43 -15.90 -8.19 -2.11
N TRP A 44 -15.71 -8.83 -3.27
CA TRP A 44 -14.62 -8.45 -4.19
C TRP A 44 -14.74 -7.02 -4.70
N LYS A 45 -15.97 -6.54 -4.91
CA LYS A 45 -16.23 -5.18 -5.38
C LYS A 45 -15.79 -4.16 -4.34
N ASP A 46 -16.11 -4.39 -3.07
CA ASP A 46 -15.70 -3.49 -1.97
C ASP A 46 -14.17 -3.40 -1.85
N LEU A 47 -13.47 -4.52 -2.04
CA LEU A 47 -12.01 -4.56 -2.05
C LEU A 47 -11.42 -3.76 -3.22
N ASP A 48 -12.01 -3.89 -4.40
CA ASP A 48 -11.58 -3.15 -5.59
C ASP A 48 -11.86 -1.65 -5.45
N ASP A 49 -13.04 -1.28 -4.96
CA ASP A 49 -13.41 0.12 -4.69
C ASP A 49 -12.45 0.76 -3.68
N ALA A 50 -12.14 0.07 -2.58
CA ALA A 50 -11.18 0.53 -1.59
C ALA A 50 -9.77 0.70 -2.18
N ARG A 51 -9.33 -0.23 -3.05
CA ARG A 51 -8.02 -0.14 -3.72
C ARG A 51 -7.96 1.03 -4.68
N ARG A 52 -9.00 1.23 -5.50
CA ARG A 52 -9.09 2.37 -6.43
C ARG A 52 -9.04 3.70 -5.69
N GLU A 53 -9.79 3.83 -4.61
CA GLU A 53 -9.76 5.03 -3.76
C GLU A 53 -8.37 5.29 -3.17
N ALA A 54 -7.76 4.29 -2.56
CA ALA A 54 -6.44 4.42 -1.95
C ALA A 54 -5.34 4.73 -2.99
N LEU A 55 -5.43 4.15 -4.18
CA LEU A 55 -4.51 4.44 -5.28
C LEU A 55 -4.62 5.89 -5.74
N ARG A 56 -5.84 6.42 -5.91
CA ARG A 56 -6.05 7.83 -6.24
C ARG A 56 -5.48 8.75 -5.16
N LEU A 57 -5.75 8.48 -3.88
CA LEU A 57 -5.20 9.27 -2.77
C LEU A 57 -3.66 9.31 -2.76
N CYS A 58 -3.00 8.22 -3.15
CA CYS A 58 -1.54 8.18 -3.25
C CYS A 58 -1.02 8.92 -4.49
N ASN A 59 -1.61 8.66 -5.66
CA ASN A 59 -1.07 9.11 -6.95
C ASN A 59 -1.52 10.54 -7.34
N ASP A 60 -2.64 11.04 -6.83
CA ASP A 60 -3.21 12.36 -7.15
C ASP A 60 -2.52 13.51 -6.34
N GLY A 61 -1.21 13.40 -6.13
CA GLY A 61 -0.41 14.44 -5.48
C GLY A 61 -0.29 14.28 -3.95
N CYS A 62 -0.02 13.07 -3.47
CA CYS A 62 0.44 12.88 -2.10
C CYS A 62 1.86 13.47 -1.93
N PRO A 63 2.08 14.47 -1.05
CA PRO A 63 3.40 15.07 -0.85
C PRO A 63 4.46 14.07 -0.36
N ALA A 64 4.02 13.03 0.34
CA ALA A 64 4.89 12.00 0.90
C ALA A 64 5.10 10.80 -0.04
N LEU A 65 4.68 10.87 -1.31
CA LEU A 65 4.71 9.70 -2.20
C LEU A 65 6.13 9.19 -2.44
N GLU A 66 7.06 10.07 -2.80
CA GLU A 66 8.47 9.72 -3.05
C GLU A 66 9.16 9.10 -1.83
N PRO A 67 9.16 9.73 -0.63
CA PRO A 67 9.76 9.09 0.55
C PRO A 67 9.05 7.79 0.93
N CYS A 68 7.74 7.66 0.67
CA CYS A 68 7.00 6.41 0.88
C CYS A 68 7.47 5.29 -0.08
N ARG A 69 7.75 5.62 -1.36
CA ARG A 69 8.31 4.67 -2.33
C ARG A 69 9.72 4.25 -1.96
N ALA A 70 10.58 5.20 -1.56
CA ALA A 70 11.95 4.91 -1.14
C ALA A 70 11.98 3.96 0.06
N TRP A 71 11.17 4.24 1.09
CA TRP A 71 11.03 3.36 2.25
C TRP A 71 10.52 1.96 1.86
N LEU A 72 9.46 1.87 1.06
CA LEU A 72 8.91 0.59 0.64
C LEU A 72 9.93 -0.24 -0.18
N GLY A 73 10.73 0.44 -1.01
CA GLY A 73 11.79 -0.19 -1.80
C GLY A 73 12.95 -0.72 -0.96
N ALA A 74 13.27 -0.08 0.16
CA ALA A 74 14.31 -0.52 1.08
C ALA A 74 13.91 -1.76 1.91
N LEU A 75 12.61 -2.05 2.04
CA LEU A 75 12.13 -3.23 2.78
C LEU A 75 12.35 -4.54 2.00
N PRO A 76 12.85 -5.60 2.66
CA PRO A 76 12.81 -6.96 2.13
C PRO A 76 11.38 -7.35 1.75
N ALA A 77 11.20 -8.13 0.68
CA ALA A 77 9.87 -8.49 0.18
C ALA A 77 8.95 -9.09 1.27
N ALA A 78 9.49 -9.95 2.14
CA ALA A 78 8.74 -10.56 3.23
C ALA A 78 8.26 -9.58 4.31
N GLN A 79 8.83 -8.37 4.37
CA GLN A 79 8.52 -7.35 5.37
C GLN A 79 7.64 -6.22 4.79
N ARG A 80 7.32 -6.27 3.50
CA ARG A 80 6.50 -5.23 2.87
C ARG A 80 5.05 -5.33 3.34
N PRO A 81 4.42 -4.22 3.77
CA PRO A 81 3.03 -4.24 4.19
C PRO A 81 2.12 -4.60 3.02
N ARG A 82 1.05 -5.35 3.29
CA ARG A 82 0.04 -5.75 2.30
C ARG A 82 -0.97 -4.64 2.07
N GLY A 83 -1.68 -4.71 0.94
CA GLY A 83 -2.67 -3.70 0.55
C GLY A 83 -2.05 -2.55 -0.25
N VAL A 84 -2.72 -1.41 -0.31
CA VAL A 84 -2.21 -0.24 -1.05
C VAL A 84 -1.18 0.50 -0.22
N VAL A 85 0.06 0.58 -0.71
CA VAL A 85 1.17 1.29 -0.09
C VAL A 85 1.98 1.98 -1.18
N ALA A 86 2.39 3.23 -0.95
CA ALA A 86 3.18 4.02 -1.90
C ALA A 86 2.57 4.05 -3.33
N GLY A 87 1.23 4.06 -3.44
CA GLY A 87 0.54 4.04 -4.73
C GLY A 87 0.66 2.72 -5.51
N LEU A 88 0.94 1.60 -4.82
CA LEU A 88 1.04 0.25 -5.37
C LEU A 88 0.19 -0.72 -4.55
N VAL A 89 -0.37 -1.75 -5.18
CA VAL A 89 -1.06 -2.84 -4.47
C VAL A 89 -0.06 -3.95 -4.14
N ILE A 90 0.31 -4.11 -2.87
CA ILE A 90 1.20 -5.17 -2.39
C ILE A 90 0.39 -6.41 -2.00
N THR A 91 0.73 -7.54 -2.60
CA THR A 91 0.07 -8.84 -2.37
C THR A 91 0.78 -9.65 -1.29
N ALA A 92 0.25 -10.83 -0.98
CA ALA A 92 0.78 -11.70 0.07
C ALA A 92 2.26 -12.09 -0.09
N GLY A 93 2.78 -12.08 -1.34
CA GLY A 93 4.19 -12.34 -1.64
C GLY A 93 5.12 -11.13 -1.50
N GLY A 94 4.62 -9.96 -1.08
CA GLY A 94 5.43 -8.74 -0.94
C GLY A 94 5.80 -8.07 -2.27
N VAL A 95 5.22 -8.56 -3.38
CA VAL A 95 5.45 -8.02 -4.73
C VAL A 95 4.26 -7.14 -5.12
N PRO A 96 4.50 -5.97 -5.73
CA PRO A 96 3.45 -5.18 -6.35
C PRO A 96 2.65 -6.00 -7.36
N SER A 97 1.32 -5.95 -7.27
CA SER A 97 0.44 -6.52 -8.28
C SER A 97 0.56 -5.72 -9.57
N ARG A 98 0.70 -6.42 -10.70
CA ARG A 98 0.70 -5.81 -12.05
C ARG A 98 -0.58 -5.02 -12.33
N THR A 99 -1.69 -5.35 -11.68
CA THR A 99 -2.99 -4.67 -11.82
C THR A 99 -3.05 -3.30 -11.13
N GLY A 100 -2.08 -2.96 -10.27
CA GLY A 100 -2.04 -1.72 -9.49
C GLY A 100 -1.04 -0.68 -9.97
N THR A 101 -0.30 -0.94 -11.04
CA THR A 101 0.68 0.01 -11.59
C THR A 101 -0.02 0.85 -12.67
N PRO A 102 -0.03 2.20 -12.58
CA PRO A 102 -0.53 3.04 -13.68
C PRO A 102 0.30 2.91 -14.98
N ALA A 103 1.38 2.13 -14.99
CA ALA A 103 2.28 1.98 -16.13
C ALA A 103 2.02 0.73 -17.00
N THR A 104 0.88 0.05 -16.91
CA THR A 104 0.61 -1.14 -17.75
C THR A 104 -0.79 -1.17 -18.35
N LEU A 105 -1.29 -0.02 -18.82
CA LEU A 105 -2.47 0.06 -19.69
C LEU A 105 -2.14 0.29 -21.18
N VAL A 106 -0.89 0.14 -21.61
CA VAL A 106 -0.47 0.41 -23.01
C VAL A 106 -0.03 -0.83 -23.80
N ALA A 107 -0.33 -2.05 -23.34
CA ALA A 107 0.12 -3.26 -24.05
C ALA A 107 -0.91 -4.38 -24.12
N SER A 108 -2.15 -4.07 -24.49
CA SER A 108 -3.11 -5.10 -24.89
C SER A 108 -4.17 -4.59 -25.88
N GLU A 109 -3.73 -3.90 -26.94
CA GLU A 109 -4.50 -3.72 -28.18
C GLU A 109 -3.54 -3.84 -29.36
N ALA A 110 -3.18 -5.07 -29.74
CA ALA A 110 -2.64 -5.42 -31.06
C ALA A 110 -2.47 -6.96 -31.16
N ASP A 111 -3.58 -7.70 -31.25
CA ASP A 111 -3.64 -8.93 -32.05
C ASP A 111 -5.10 -9.43 -32.12
N SER A 112 -5.80 -9.04 -33.19
CA SER A 112 -6.92 -9.75 -33.83
C SER A 112 -7.14 -9.16 -35.21
#